data_AF-A0A356TN59-F1
#
_entry.id   AF-A0A356TN59-F1
#
_cell.length_a   1.000
_cell.length_b   1.000
_cell.length_c   1.000
_cell.angle_alpha   90.00
_cell.angle_beta   90.00
_cell.angle_gamma   90.00
#
_symmetry.space_group_name_H-M   'P 1'
#
loop_
_entity.id
_entity.type
_entity.pdbx_description
1 polymer ?
#
loop_
_entity_poly.entity_id
_entity_poly.type
_entity_poly.pdbx_seq_one_letter_code
_entity_poly.pdbx_strand_id
1 'polypeptide(L)'
;MSERAADVRERYRELVSDGPAFMESLLTALPSVIWPQPERLDRAGLAALFEARSEPVAWTSDALRLEGVDRPGKHWGHWTGLYYVQEEASLLPARLLD
;
A
#
# COMPACT_ATOMS: atom_id res chain seq x y z
N MET A 1 5.60 -23.95 -13.61
CA MET A 1 6.18 -23.01 -12.62
C MET A 1 7.59 -22.66 -13.07
N SER A 2 7.98 -21.38 -13.02
CA SER A 2 9.38 -20.98 -13.24
C SER A 2 10.26 -21.56 -12.12
N GLU A 3 11.51 -21.90 -12.45
CA GLU A 3 12.54 -22.38 -11.51
C GLU A 3 12.68 -21.47 -10.28
N ARG A 4 12.55 -20.15 -10.46
CA ARG A 4 12.55 -19.16 -9.37
C ARG A 4 11.40 -19.31 -8.38
N ALA A 5 10.21 -19.70 -8.84
CA ALA A 5 9.06 -19.87 -7.95
C ALA A 5 9.21 -21.12 -7.07
N ALA A 6 9.88 -22.16 -7.59
CA ALA A 6 10.20 -23.36 -6.81
C ALA A 6 11.26 -23.07 -5.74
N ASP A 7 12.29 -22.29 -6.08
CA ASP A 7 13.33 -21.84 -5.15
C ASP A 7 12.77 -21.00 -3.99
N VAL A 8 11.90 -20.02 -4.30
CA VAL A 8 11.20 -19.23 -3.27
C VAL A 8 10.40 -20.13 -2.34
N ARG A 9 9.61 -21.07 -2.88
CA ARG A 9 8.80 -21.96 -2.05
C ARG A 9 9.66 -22.80 -1.11
N GLU A 10 10.77 -23.38 -1.59
CA GLU A 10 11.65 -24.19 -0.74
C GLU A 10 12.29 -23.35 0.36
N ARG A 11 12.77 -22.15 0.02
CA ARG A 11 13.38 -21.23 0.98
C ARG A 11 12.46 -20.85 2.14
N TYR A 12 11.17 -20.65 1.86
CA TYR A 12 10.19 -20.23 2.87
C TYR A 12 9.41 -21.39 3.51
N ARG A 13 9.63 -22.65 3.05
CA ARG A 13 8.85 -23.83 3.46
C ARG A 13 8.79 -24.04 4.97
N GLU A 14 9.86 -23.76 5.69
CA GLU A 14 9.96 -23.97 7.14
C GLU A 14 9.73 -22.69 7.96
N LEU A 15 9.69 -21.53 7.30
CA LEU A 15 9.51 -20.23 7.95
C LEU A 15 8.03 -19.79 7.99
N VAL A 16 7.24 -20.27 7.04
CA VAL A 16 5.84 -19.89 6.87
C VAL A 16 4.94 -21.08 7.17
N SER A 17 4.12 -20.95 8.20
CA SER A 17 3.21 -22.01 8.65
C SER A 17 2.13 -22.35 7.63
N ASP A 18 1.70 -21.38 6.83
CA ASP A 18 0.74 -21.54 5.73
C ASP A 18 1.39 -21.21 4.38
N GLY A 19 2.16 -22.18 3.88
CA GLY A 19 2.85 -22.07 2.59
C GLY A 19 1.91 -21.78 1.41
N PRO A 20 0.76 -22.48 1.26
CA PRO A 20 -0.21 -22.20 0.21
C PRO A 20 -0.71 -20.74 0.21
N ALA A 21 -1.16 -20.21 1.36
CA ALA A 21 -1.67 -18.85 1.44
C ALA A 21 -0.59 -17.80 1.12
N PHE A 22 0.65 -18.04 1.56
CA PHE A 22 1.78 -17.16 1.21
C PHE A 22 2.08 -17.16 -0.29
N MET A 23 2.07 -18.32 -0.93
CA MET A 23 2.30 -18.39 -2.38
C MET A 23 1.17 -17.71 -3.16
N GLU A 24 -0.07 -17.79 -2.68
CA GLU A 24 -1.22 -17.06 -3.23
C GLU A 24 -1.07 -15.54 -3.06
N SER A 25 -0.61 -15.08 -1.89
CA SER A 25 -0.42 -13.65 -1.66
C SER A 25 0.64 -13.03 -2.57
N LEU A 26 1.68 -13.78 -2.95
CA LEU A 26 2.71 -13.32 -3.90
C LEU A 26 2.14 -13.04 -5.32
N LEU A 27 0.97 -13.59 -5.64
CA LEU A 27 0.28 -13.39 -6.92
C LEU A 27 -0.80 -12.31 -6.84
N THR A 28 -1.10 -11.82 -5.64
CA THR A 28 -2.11 -10.78 -5.42
C THR A 28 -1.48 -9.42 -5.71
N ALA A 29 -2.20 -8.59 -6.46
CA ALA A 29 -1.75 -7.22 -6.73
C ALA A 29 -1.69 -6.43 -5.42
N LEU A 30 -0.62 -5.64 -5.25
CA LEU A 30 -0.50 -4.76 -4.10
C LEU A 30 -1.58 -3.66 -4.16
N PRO A 31 -2.14 -3.26 -3.00
CA PRO A 31 -3.04 -2.12 -2.95
C PRO A 31 -2.31 -0.84 -3.34
N SER A 32 -3.02 0.09 -3.98
CA SER A 32 -2.52 1.45 -4.17
C SER A 32 -2.74 2.23 -2.88
N VAL A 33 -1.68 2.71 -2.23
CA VAL A 33 -1.77 3.46 -0.98
C VAL A 33 -1.27 4.89 -1.17
N ILE A 34 -2.01 5.82 -0.57
CA ILE A 34 -1.69 7.24 -0.53
C ILE A 34 -1.70 7.76 0.90
N TRP A 35 -0.89 8.77 1.18
CA TRP A 35 -0.91 9.49 2.45
C TRP A 35 -0.67 10.98 2.21
N PRO A 36 -1.33 11.87 2.98
CA PRO A 36 -1.33 13.29 2.70
C PRO A 36 0.00 13.92 3.12
N GLN A 37 0.36 15.03 2.50
CA GLN A 37 1.40 15.90 3.05
C GLN A 37 0.77 16.72 4.19
N PRO A 38 1.08 16.45 5.47
CA PRO A 38 0.27 16.93 6.61
C PRO A 38 0.20 18.45 6.74
N GLU A 39 1.22 19.18 6.27
CA GLU A 39 1.23 20.65 6.28
C GLU A 39 0.33 21.29 5.21
N ARG A 40 -0.23 20.49 4.30
CA ARG A 40 -0.97 20.97 3.12
C ARG A 40 -2.35 20.35 2.98
N LEU A 41 -2.53 19.14 3.49
CA LEU A 41 -3.75 18.38 3.42
C LEU A 41 -3.78 17.40 4.59
N ASP A 42 -4.95 17.19 5.20
CA ASP A 42 -5.14 16.13 6.19
C ASP A 42 -5.76 14.89 5.54
N ARG A 43 -5.89 13.80 6.31
CA ARG A 43 -6.46 12.54 5.78
C ARG A 43 -7.90 12.72 5.30
N ALA A 44 -8.70 13.53 5.98
CA ALA A 44 -10.10 13.77 5.61
C ALA A 44 -10.21 14.51 4.28
N GLY A 45 -9.40 15.56 4.08
CA GLY A 45 -9.28 16.25 2.81
C GLY A 45 -8.77 15.36 1.70
N LEU A 46 -7.83 14.46 1.98
CA LEU A 46 -7.36 13.47 1.00
C LEU A 46 -8.47 12.48 0.62
N ALA A 47 -9.23 11.99 1.60
CA ALA A 47 -10.39 11.13 1.32
C ALA A 47 -11.43 11.87 0.46
N ALA A 48 -11.64 13.17 0.68
CA ALA A 48 -12.53 13.96 -0.16
C ALA A 48 -12.07 14.08 -1.62
N LEU A 49 -10.76 14.01 -1.92
CA LEU A 49 -10.25 14.03 -3.30
C LEU A 49 -10.53 12.73 -4.07
N PHE A 50 -10.68 11.61 -3.37
CA PHE A 50 -10.89 10.28 -3.97
C PHE A 50 -12.27 9.68 -3.67
N GLU A 51 -13.04 10.33 -2.79
CA GLU A 51 -14.39 9.97 -2.38
C GLU A 51 -14.48 8.48 -1.96
N ALA A 52 -15.53 7.79 -2.40
CA ALA A 52 -15.78 6.38 -2.14
C ALA A 52 -14.73 5.42 -2.72
N ARG A 53 -13.74 5.91 -3.46
CA ARG A 53 -12.60 5.10 -3.93
C ARG A 53 -11.48 4.99 -2.91
N SER A 54 -11.66 5.56 -1.71
CA SER A 54 -10.65 5.53 -0.66
C SER A 54 -11.19 4.87 0.61
N GLU A 55 -10.36 4.02 1.21
CA GLU A 55 -10.63 3.41 2.51
C GLU A 55 -9.45 3.62 3.47
N PRO A 56 -9.67 3.70 4.79
CA PRO A 56 -8.59 3.82 5.76
C PRO A 56 -7.66 2.59 5.76
N VAL A 57 -6.35 2.81 5.88
CA VAL A 57 -5.43 1.72 6.22
C VAL A 57 -5.65 1.33 7.68
N ALA A 58 -5.98 0.06 7.94
CA ALA A 58 -6.50 -0.37 9.25
C ALA A 58 -5.55 -0.11 10.44
N TRP A 59 -4.24 -0.14 10.22
CA TRP A 59 -3.24 -0.05 11.29
C TRP A 59 -2.64 1.36 11.46
N THR A 60 -2.96 2.32 10.58
CA THR A 60 -2.48 3.71 10.68
C THR A 60 -3.57 4.73 10.43
N SER A 61 -3.51 5.83 11.18
CA SER A 61 -4.36 7.00 10.96
C SER A 61 -3.89 7.86 9.80
N ASP A 62 -2.80 7.55 9.11
CA ASP A 62 -2.15 8.56 8.25
C ASP A 62 -2.37 8.30 6.76
N ALA A 63 -2.89 7.13 6.40
CA ALA A 63 -2.96 6.69 5.01
C ALA A 63 -4.33 6.14 4.60
N LEU A 64 -4.55 6.09 3.29
CA LEU A 64 -5.72 5.54 2.65
C LEU A 64 -5.29 4.53 1.58
N ARG A 65 -6.02 3.41 1.44
CA ARG A 65 -5.96 2.56 0.25
C ARG A 65 -6.92 3.09 -0.79
N LEU A 66 -6.59 2.87 -2.05
CA LEU A 66 -7.43 3.21 -3.18
C LEU A 66 -7.96 1.96 -3.88
N GLU A 67 -9.26 1.97 -4.15
CA GLU A 67 -9.93 0.95 -4.95
C GLU A 67 -10.25 1.46 -6.36
N GLY A 68 -9.92 0.68 -7.39
CA GLY A 68 -10.22 1.03 -8.78
C GLY A 68 -9.47 2.27 -9.32
N VAL A 69 -8.38 2.67 -8.67
CA VAL A 69 -7.51 3.77 -9.11
C VAL A 69 -6.11 3.24 -9.43
N ASP A 70 -5.86 2.97 -10.71
CA ASP A 70 -4.60 2.33 -11.14
C ASP A 70 -3.37 3.26 -11.05
N ARG A 71 -3.56 4.58 -11.15
CA ARG A 71 -2.46 5.55 -11.30
C ARG A 71 -2.69 6.83 -10.50
N PRO A 72 -2.72 6.76 -9.16
CA PRO A 72 -2.87 7.96 -8.31
C PRO A 72 -1.78 9.00 -8.53
N GLY A 73 -0.60 8.62 -9.05
CA GLY A 73 0.46 9.55 -9.42
C GLY A 73 0.16 10.44 -10.64
N LYS A 74 -0.94 10.21 -11.37
CA LYS A 74 -1.37 11.07 -12.49
C LYS A 74 -2.44 12.10 -12.11
N HIS A 75 -2.92 12.06 -10.87
CA HIS A 75 -3.89 13.03 -10.39
C HIS A 75 -3.18 14.32 -9.97
N TRP A 76 -3.79 15.47 -10.25
CA TRP A 76 -3.16 16.78 -10.06
C TRP A 76 -2.65 17.00 -8.64
N GLY A 77 -3.34 16.45 -7.63
CA GLY A 77 -2.94 16.53 -6.23
C GLY A 77 -1.57 15.89 -5.95
N HIS A 78 -1.18 14.86 -6.72
CA HIS A 78 0.16 14.30 -6.62
C HIS A 78 1.21 15.26 -7.18
N TRP A 79 0.98 15.83 -8.37
CA TRP A 79 1.92 16.76 -9.02
C TRP A 79 2.10 18.05 -8.24
N THR A 80 1.05 18.48 -7.54
CA THR A 80 1.12 19.65 -6.67
C THR A 80 1.68 19.32 -5.29
N GLY A 81 1.93 18.05 -4.94
CA GLY A 81 2.52 17.64 -3.66
C GLY A 81 1.54 17.66 -2.48
N LEU A 82 0.26 17.40 -2.71
CA LEU A 82 -0.74 17.26 -1.65
C LEU A 82 -0.72 15.89 -0.96
N TYR A 83 -0.22 14.86 -1.65
CA TYR A 83 -0.08 13.51 -1.11
C TYR A 83 1.02 12.74 -1.84
N TYR A 84 1.47 11.67 -1.21
CA TYR A 84 2.44 10.72 -1.75
C TYR A 84 1.76 9.40 -2.10
N VAL A 85 2.28 8.72 -3.11
CA VAL A 85 1.93 7.32 -3.44
C VAL A 85 3.07 6.45 -2.93
N GLN A 86 2.77 5.51 -2.06
CA GLN A 86 3.78 4.66 -1.43
C GLN A 86 3.21 3.27 -1.18
N GLU A 87 4.06 2.25 -1.13
CA GLU A 87 3.65 0.91 -0.69
C GLU A 87 3.30 0.94 0.81
N GLU A 88 2.28 0.18 1.22
CA GLU A 88 1.72 0.23 2.57
C GLU A 88 2.74 -0.11 3.66
N ALA A 89 3.45 -1.23 3.54
CA ALA A 89 4.45 -1.64 4.52
C ALA A 89 5.60 -0.64 4.65
N SER A 90 5.89 0.13 3.61
CA SER A 90 6.92 1.17 3.59
C SER A 90 6.57 2.40 4.45
N LEU A 91 5.33 2.51 4.94
CA LEU A 91 4.94 3.52 5.94
C LEU A 91 5.40 3.14 7.37
N LEU A 92 5.63 1.84 7.63
CA LEU A 92 5.97 1.33 8.95
C LEU A 92 7.30 1.90 9.50
N PRO A 93 8.41 1.99 8.74
CA PRO A 93 9.67 2.50 9.27
C PRO A 93 9.59 3.93 9.79
N ALA A 94 8.87 4.82 9.09
CA ALA A 94 8.71 6.21 9.53
C ALA A 94 7.93 6.28 10.86
N ARG A 95 6.85 5.51 10.98
CA ARG A 95 6.05 5.42 12.21
C ARG A 95 6.82 4.86 13.41
N LEU A 96 7.79 3.97 13.17
CA LEU A 96 8.61 3.37 14.22
C LEU A 96 9.86 4.19 14.58
N LEU A 97 10.17 5.23 13.81
CA LEU A 97 11.31 6.10 14.08
C LEU A 97 11.01 7.14 15.18
N ASP A 98 9.73 7.48 15.35
CA ASP A 98 9.21 8.29 16.46
C ASP A 98 9.46 7.63 17.84
#